data_AF-A0A949CTC8-F1
#
_entry.id   AF-A0A949CTC8-F1
#
_cell.length_a   1.000
_cell.length_b   1.000
_cell.length_c   1.000
_cell.angle_alpha   90.00
_cell.angle_beta   90.00
_cell.angle_gamma   90.00
#
_symmetry.space_group_name_H-M   'P 1'
#
loop_
_entity.id
_entity.type
_entity.pdbx_description
1 polymer ?
#
loop_
_entity_poly.entity_id
_entity_poly.type
_entity_poly.pdbx_seq_one_letter_code
_entity_poly.pdbx_strand_id
1 'polypeptide(L)'
;MKLPTSLVAVKKISSSVPRSSFPAEEMEKAAHLIIGVEGTINPIILRRTSLESYEVVDGHFEYYAAVRAREISPLKGEMIQAIILEPENEKALLDQVDLLRKGSNPKPLPDGSNSDLDFRFANLEKVFQSQFEELRKDNRNLKQSIDEVASKVQNSGFSEKLIDEIVNKVVEAARLTGSSPRSKEKSIDELKQNPLDLNLASENELRNVPGIGPAIALRIIERRNMKGKFTSVEELSEIEKVTKNLIDKNQWREYFVIRDSST
;
A
#
# COMPACT_ATOMS: atom_id res chain seq x y z
N MET A 1 -15.19 15.62 -4.24
CA MET A 1 -14.81 17.06 -4.20
C MET A 1 -14.53 17.52 -5.61
N LYS A 2 -15.13 18.63 -6.05
CA LYS A 2 -14.79 19.30 -7.32
C LYS A 2 -14.02 20.57 -6.96
N LEU A 3 -12.89 20.85 -7.61
CA LEU A 3 -12.24 22.16 -7.52
C LEU A 3 -13.16 23.18 -8.22
N PRO A 4 -13.84 24.10 -7.50
CA PRO A 4 -14.68 25.08 -8.14
C PRO A 4 -13.80 26.29 -8.52
N THR A 5 -13.42 26.38 -9.80
CA THR A 5 -12.91 27.64 -10.34
C THR A 5 -14.06 28.64 -10.38
N SER A 6 -13.88 29.80 -9.74
CA SER A 6 -14.87 30.86 -9.62
C SER A 6 -14.38 32.12 -10.33
N LEU A 7 -15.28 32.89 -10.93
CA LEU A 7 -14.98 34.23 -11.41
C LEU A 7 -15.24 35.23 -10.28
N VAL A 8 -14.22 36.00 -9.92
CA VAL A 8 -14.28 36.98 -8.83
C VAL A 8 -13.99 38.37 -9.36
N ALA A 9 -14.77 39.36 -8.92
CA ALA A 9 -14.57 40.74 -9.33
C ALA A 9 -13.26 41.29 -8.73
N VAL A 10 -12.37 41.83 -9.55
CA VAL A 10 -11.04 42.31 -9.13
C VAL A 10 -11.15 43.38 -8.03
N LYS A 11 -12.21 44.19 -8.05
CA LYS A 11 -12.48 45.23 -7.04
C LYS A 11 -12.74 44.70 -5.62
N LYS A 12 -13.11 43.42 -5.49
CA LYS A 12 -13.43 42.74 -4.23
C LYS A 12 -12.21 42.05 -3.61
N ILE A 13 -11.06 42.13 -4.28
CA ILE A 13 -9.85 41.39 -3.91
C ILE A 13 -8.82 42.39 -3.38
N SER A 14 -8.09 42.00 -2.34
CA SER A 14 -6.93 42.71 -1.82
C SER A 14 -5.69 41.81 -1.81
N SER A 15 -4.51 42.42 -1.85
CA SER A 15 -3.22 41.71 -1.73
C SER A 15 -2.47 42.28 -0.52
N SER A 16 -1.89 41.40 0.28
CA SER A 16 -0.98 41.75 1.39
C SER A 16 0.40 42.17 0.89
N VAL A 17 0.78 41.76 -0.32
CA VAL A 17 2.06 42.11 -0.95
C VAL A 17 1.92 43.43 -1.72
N PRO A 18 2.81 44.41 -1.56
CA PRO A 18 2.75 45.69 -2.29
C PRO A 18 2.93 45.57 -3.80
N ARG A 19 2.20 46.37 -4.59
CA ARG A 19 2.32 46.42 -6.07
C ARG A 19 3.75 46.71 -6.55
N SER A 20 4.52 47.48 -5.80
CA SER A 20 5.91 47.84 -6.11
C SER A 20 6.90 46.67 -6.07
N SER A 21 6.50 45.52 -5.52
CA SER A 21 7.33 44.31 -5.53
C SER A 21 7.37 43.61 -6.88
N PHE A 22 6.55 44.04 -7.85
CA PHE A 22 6.44 43.42 -9.17
C PHE A 22 6.95 44.36 -10.27
N PRO A 23 7.66 43.84 -11.30
CA PRO A 23 8.11 44.65 -12.42
C PRO A 23 6.94 45.29 -13.19
N ALA A 24 6.93 46.62 -13.26
CA ALA A 24 5.83 47.35 -13.89
C ALA A 24 5.66 47.02 -15.38
N GLU A 25 6.77 46.81 -16.10
CA GLU A 25 6.75 46.47 -17.52
C GLU A 25 6.12 45.09 -17.78
N GLU A 26 6.46 44.09 -16.97
CA GLU A 26 5.88 42.75 -17.09
C GLU A 26 4.39 42.75 -16.73
N MET A 27 4.01 43.49 -15.71
CA MET A 27 2.61 43.68 -15.32
C MET A 27 1.80 44.35 -16.44
N GLU A 28 2.36 45.35 -17.13
CA GLU A 28 1.74 45.99 -18.28
C GLU A 28 1.52 44.99 -19.42
N LYS A 29 2.54 44.18 -19.75
CA LYS A 29 2.45 43.15 -20.78
C LYS A 29 1.38 42.12 -20.42
N ALA A 30 1.40 41.61 -19.19
CA ALA A 30 0.43 40.65 -18.68
C ALA A 30 -1.00 41.21 -18.72
N ALA A 31 -1.20 42.49 -18.37
CA ALA A 31 -2.50 43.14 -18.43
C ALA A 31 -3.09 43.14 -19.85
N HIS A 32 -2.28 43.47 -20.88
CA HIS A 32 -2.73 43.42 -22.27
C HIS A 32 -3.08 42.01 -22.71
N LEU A 33 -2.32 40.99 -22.28
CA LEU A 33 -2.64 39.59 -22.54
C LEU A 33 -3.97 39.18 -21.90
N ILE A 34 -4.20 39.57 -20.64
CA ILE A 34 -5.46 39.32 -19.92
C ILE A 34 -6.64 39.95 -20.66
N ILE A 35 -6.51 41.19 -21.15
CA ILE A 35 -7.55 41.86 -21.94
C ILE A 35 -7.81 41.12 -23.26
N GLY A 36 -6.75 40.59 -23.88
CA GLY A 36 -6.83 39.88 -25.16
C GLY A 36 -7.63 38.59 -25.07
N VAL A 37 -7.51 37.86 -23.96
CA VAL A 37 -8.23 36.58 -23.74
C VAL A 37 -9.34 36.65 -22.69
N GLU A 38 -9.60 37.84 -22.14
CA GLU A 38 -10.59 38.13 -21.09
C GLU A 38 -10.45 37.21 -19.86
N GLY A 39 -9.22 36.93 -19.46
CA GLY A 39 -8.94 36.06 -18.32
C GLY A 39 -7.46 35.74 -18.11
N THR A 40 -7.18 34.91 -17.12
CA THR A 40 -5.85 34.39 -16.81
C THR A 40 -5.81 32.89 -17.04
N ILE A 41 -4.69 32.38 -17.55
CA ILE A 41 -4.46 30.92 -17.67
C ILE A 41 -4.33 30.30 -16.28
N ASN A 42 -3.62 30.99 -15.38
CA ASN A 42 -3.43 30.57 -14.01
C ASN A 42 -4.49 31.24 -13.12
N PRO A 43 -5.43 30.49 -12.53
CA PRO A 43 -6.38 31.06 -11.58
C PRO A 43 -5.66 31.45 -10.30
N ILE A 44 -5.98 32.61 -9.72
CA ILE A 44 -5.37 33.05 -8.45
C ILE A 44 -5.99 32.31 -7.26
N ILE A 45 -5.25 32.19 -6.16
CA ILE A 45 -5.76 31.55 -4.95
C ILE A 45 -6.20 32.62 -3.98
N LEU A 46 -7.45 32.54 -3.54
CA LEU A 46 -8.07 33.54 -2.69
C LEU A 46 -8.54 32.92 -1.38
N ARG A 47 -8.37 33.66 -0.29
CA ARG A 47 -9.03 33.40 0.98
C ARG A 47 -10.18 34.38 1.16
N ARG A 48 -11.36 33.89 1.52
CA ARG A 48 -12.50 34.74 1.83
C ARG A 48 -12.27 35.47 3.16
N THR A 49 -12.32 36.80 3.17
CA THR A 49 -12.16 37.62 4.38
C THR A 49 -13.50 38.15 4.91
N SER A 50 -14.51 38.30 4.04
CA SER A 50 -15.89 38.63 4.42
C SER A 50 -16.88 38.02 3.43
N LEU A 51 -18.17 38.38 3.53
CA LEU A 51 -19.18 37.91 2.60
C LEU A 51 -18.86 38.24 1.14
N GLU A 52 -18.20 39.36 0.87
CA GLU A 52 -17.91 39.82 -0.49
C GLU A 52 -16.46 40.27 -0.71
N SER A 53 -15.56 40.02 0.23
CA SER A 53 -14.15 40.38 0.09
C SER A 53 -13.23 39.18 0.18
N TYR A 54 -12.13 39.26 -0.55
CA TYR A 54 -11.15 38.21 -0.68
C TYR A 54 -9.75 38.77 -0.53
N GLU A 55 -8.84 37.96 0.00
CA GLU A 55 -7.42 38.25 0.07
C GLU A 55 -6.67 37.25 -0.81
N VAL A 56 -5.67 37.73 -1.56
CA VAL A 56 -4.79 36.87 -2.36
C VAL A 56 -3.86 36.09 -1.44
N VAL A 57 -3.86 34.77 -1.61
CA VAL A 57 -2.94 33.84 -0.94
C VAL A 57 -1.79 33.44 -1.87
N ASP A 58 -2.08 33.27 -3.16
CA ASP A 58 -1.09 32.95 -4.20
C ASP A 58 -1.55 33.52 -5.55
N GLY A 59 -0.59 33.97 -6.37
CA GLY A 59 -0.86 34.66 -7.62
C GLY A 59 -0.99 36.19 -7.50
N HIS A 60 -0.18 36.80 -6.63
CA HIS A 60 -0.16 38.26 -6.43
C HIS A 60 0.20 39.05 -7.70
N PHE A 61 1.08 38.51 -8.53
CA PHE A 61 1.46 39.13 -9.81
C PHE A 61 0.27 39.16 -10.77
N GLU A 62 -0.43 38.03 -10.94
CA GLU A 62 -1.62 37.90 -11.77
C GLU A 62 -2.75 38.80 -11.27
N TYR A 63 -2.92 38.92 -9.95
CA TYR A 63 -3.86 39.89 -9.36
C TYR A 63 -3.53 41.32 -9.79
N TYR A 64 -2.27 41.77 -9.67
CA TYR A 64 -1.89 43.12 -10.06
C TYR A 64 -1.96 43.34 -11.58
N ALA A 65 -1.64 42.33 -12.38
CA ALA A 65 -1.85 42.36 -13.82
C ALA A 65 -3.35 42.54 -14.16
N ALA A 66 -4.25 41.88 -13.43
CA ALA A 66 -5.70 42.05 -13.61
C ALA A 66 -6.21 43.41 -13.11
N VAL A 67 -5.66 43.95 -12.01
CA VAL A 67 -5.93 45.33 -11.59
C VAL A 67 -5.54 46.29 -12.70
N ARG A 68 -4.35 46.11 -13.30
CA ARG A 68 -3.89 46.93 -14.41
C ARG A 68 -4.75 46.73 -15.67
N ALA A 69 -5.18 45.50 -15.96
CA ALA A 69 -6.11 45.21 -17.06
C ALA A 69 -7.44 45.96 -16.89
N ARG A 70 -7.96 46.04 -15.66
CA ARG A 70 -9.17 46.80 -15.32
C ARG A 70 -8.98 48.31 -15.47
N GLU A 71 -7.81 48.84 -15.11
CA GLU A 71 -7.47 50.26 -15.31
C GLU A 71 -7.49 50.63 -16.80
N ILE A 72 -7.00 49.73 -17.67
CA ILE A 72 -6.94 49.93 -19.13
C ILE A 72 -8.32 49.69 -19.77
N SER A 73 -9.00 48.59 -19.40
CA SER A 73 -10.30 48.19 -19.91
C SER A 73 -11.20 47.70 -18.77
N PRO A 74 -12.06 48.57 -18.22
CA PRO A 74 -12.85 48.26 -17.03
C PRO A 74 -13.76 47.04 -17.17
N LEU A 75 -14.35 46.82 -18.36
CA LEU A 75 -15.24 45.68 -18.62
C LEU A 75 -14.45 44.37 -18.77
N LYS A 76 -13.38 44.38 -19.57
CA LYS A 76 -12.60 43.18 -19.86
C LYS A 76 -11.72 42.72 -18.69
N GLY A 77 -11.32 43.65 -17.82
CA GLY A 77 -10.58 43.37 -16.59
C GLY A 77 -11.45 43.34 -15.34
N GLU A 78 -12.78 43.27 -15.45
CA GLU A 78 -13.66 43.29 -14.27
C GLU A 78 -13.48 42.05 -13.40
N MET A 79 -13.33 40.89 -14.04
CA MET A 79 -13.34 39.58 -13.39
C MET A 79 -12.00 38.86 -13.59
N ILE A 80 -11.61 38.08 -12.60
CA ILE A 80 -10.44 37.19 -12.66
C ILE A 80 -10.85 35.79 -12.22
N GLN A 81 -10.27 34.77 -12.86
CA GLN A 81 -10.46 33.38 -12.46
C GLN A 81 -9.70 33.12 -11.15
N ALA A 82 -10.39 32.53 -10.19
CA ALA A 82 -9.84 32.27 -8.87
C ALA A 82 -10.31 30.92 -8.32
N ILE A 83 -9.50 30.36 -7.43
CA ILE A 83 -9.87 29.24 -6.56
C ILE A 83 -10.01 29.81 -5.16
N ILE A 84 -11.20 29.65 -4.58
CA ILE A 84 -11.50 30.11 -3.22
C ILE A 84 -11.17 28.98 -2.25
N LEU A 85 -10.33 29.27 -1.26
CA LEU A 85 -10.01 28.37 -0.18
C LEU A 85 -11.21 28.30 0.78
N GLU A 86 -11.74 27.10 0.97
CA GLU A 86 -12.75 26.79 1.97
C GLU A 86 -12.11 25.98 3.11
N PRO A 87 -12.58 26.09 4.36
CA PRO A 87 -11.95 25.42 5.50
C PRO A 87 -11.76 23.90 5.33
N GLU A 88 -12.66 23.25 4.58
CA GLU A 88 -12.63 21.81 4.35
C GLU A 88 -11.54 21.37 3.36
N ASN A 89 -11.08 22.28 2.49
CA ASN A 89 -10.11 21.98 1.42
C ASN A 89 -8.83 22.81 1.48
N GLU A 90 -8.73 23.79 2.38
CA GLU A 90 -7.62 24.74 2.48
C GLU A 90 -6.26 24.03 2.49
N LYS A 91 -6.08 23.05 3.38
CA LYS A 91 -4.81 22.32 3.49
C LYS A 91 -4.41 21.64 2.17
N ALA A 92 -5.32 20.89 1.57
CA ALA A 92 -5.03 20.16 0.34
C ALA A 92 -4.74 21.09 -0.84
N LEU A 93 -5.40 22.25 -0.92
CA LEU A 93 -5.15 23.25 -1.95
C LEU A 93 -3.83 23.99 -1.75
N LEU A 94 -3.46 24.32 -0.50
CA LEU A 94 -2.16 24.91 -0.19
C LEU A 94 -1.02 23.94 -0.51
N ASP A 95 -1.15 22.67 -0.16
CA ASP A 95 -0.18 21.63 -0.52
C ASP A 95 -0.01 21.52 -2.05
N GLN A 96 -1.12 21.63 -2.81
CA GLN A 96 -1.06 21.66 -4.28
C GLN A 96 -0.37 22.91 -4.83
N VAL A 97 -0.61 24.09 -4.26
CA VAL A 97 0.07 25.34 -4.65
C VAL A 97 1.59 25.19 -4.49
N ASP A 98 2.03 24.70 -3.34
CA ASP A 98 3.45 24.56 -3.07
C ASP A 98 4.12 23.53 -4.00
N LEU A 99 3.46 22.40 -4.27
CA LEU A 99 4.01 21.36 -5.15
C LEU A 99 3.94 21.72 -6.65
N LEU A 100 2.82 22.25 -7.12
CA LEU A 100 2.52 22.41 -8.55
C LEU A 100 2.84 23.79 -9.11
N ARG A 101 2.99 24.82 -8.27
CA ARG A 101 3.35 26.18 -8.71
C ARG A 101 4.76 26.55 -8.33
N LYS A 102 5.19 26.21 -7.11
CA LYS A 102 6.53 26.58 -6.60
C LYS A 102 7.55 25.46 -6.78
N GLY A 103 7.13 24.21 -6.74
CA GLY A 103 8.01 23.03 -6.83
C GLY A 103 8.45 22.65 -8.25
N SER A 104 7.91 23.27 -9.29
CA SER A 104 8.01 22.81 -10.68
C SER A 104 9.17 23.43 -11.48
N ASN A 105 10.30 23.73 -10.84
CA ASN A 105 11.51 23.95 -11.61
C ASN A 105 12.11 22.59 -11.96
N PRO A 106 12.07 22.13 -13.23
CA PRO A 106 12.88 20.99 -13.62
C PRO A 106 14.31 21.35 -13.27
N LYS A 107 14.90 20.59 -12.34
CA LYS A 107 16.31 20.76 -11.99
C LYS A 107 17.08 20.58 -13.30
N PRO A 108 17.93 21.54 -13.71
CA PRO A 108 18.69 21.42 -14.95
C PRO A 108 19.37 20.06 -14.94
N LEU A 109 19.07 19.22 -15.95
CA LEU A 109 19.78 17.96 -16.14
C LEU A 109 21.26 18.34 -16.26
N PRO A 110 22.12 17.91 -15.32
CA PRO A 110 23.53 18.24 -15.42
C PRO A 110 24.07 17.50 -16.65
N ASP A 111 24.80 18.22 -17.50
CA ASP A 111 25.39 17.66 -18.71
C ASP A 111 26.08 16.33 -18.39
N GLY A 112 25.77 15.32 -19.21
CA GLY A 112 25.93 13.91 -18.88
C GLY A 112 27.25 13.54 -18.21
N SER A 113 27.17 13.15 -16.93
CA SER A 113 28.06 12.19 -16.25
C SER A 113 27.53 11.96 -14.83
N ASN A 114 27.22 10.71 -14.46
CA ASN A 114 26.79 10.20 -13.12
C ASN A 114 25.69 10.93 -12.32
N SER A 115 25.29 12.13 -12.71
CA SER A 115 24.42 13.05 -11.98
C SER A 115 22.92 12.79 -12.18
N ASP A 116 22.55 12.16 -13.30
CA ASP A 116 21.21 11.62 -13.52
C ASP A 116 20.93 10.44 -12.57
N LEU A 117 21.95 9.60 -12.31
CA LEU A 117 21.84 8.56 -11.29
C LEU A 117 21.67 9.19 -9.91
N ASP A 118 22.48 10.17 -9.54
CA ASP A 118 22.37 10.85 -8.24
C ASP A 118 21.00 11.52 -8.04
N PHE A 119 20.44 12.13 -9.10
CA PHE A 119 19.10 12.69 -9.05
C PHE A 119 18.01 11.62 -8.91
N ARG A 120 18.12 10.51 -9.66
CA ARG A 120 17.22 9.37 -9.52
C ARG A 120 17.33 8.72 -8.14
N PHE A 121 18.55 8.61 -7.59
CA PHE A 121 18.80 8.10 -6.24
C PHE A 121 18.19 9.01 -5.18
N ALA A 122 18.35 10.32 -5.27
CA ALA A 122 17.72 11.25 -4.35
C ALA A 122 16.18 11.19 -4.39
N ASN A 123 15.60 11.03 -5.58
CA ASN A 123 14.15 10.84 -5.72
C ASN A 123 13.70 9.49 -5.13
N LEU A 124 14.43 8.41 -5.41
CA LEU A 124 14.18 7.09 -4.83
C LEU A 124 14.28 7.13 -3.31
N GLU A 125 15.32 7.76 -2.76
CA GLU A 125 15.52 7.91 -1.32
C GLU A 125 14.34 8.64 -0.68
N LYS A 126 13.85 9.72 -1.29
CA LYS A 126 12.67 10.44 -0.80
C LYS A 126 11.40 9.57 -0.80
N VAL A 127 11.20 8.77 -1.84
CA VAL A 127 10.08 7.80 -1.92
C VAL A 127 10.24 6.71 -0.86
N PHE A 128 11.45 6.19 -0.65
CA PHE A 128 11.69 5.20 0.39
C PHE A 128 11.46 5.76 1.79
N GLN A 129 11.89 6.99 2.05
CA GLN A 129 11.66 7.66 3.33
C GLN A 129 10.16 7.82 3.62
N SER A 130 9.36 8.28 2.66
CA SER A 130 7.92 8.44 2.87
C SER A 130 7.22 7.10 3.11
N GLN A 131 7.56 6.08 2.33
CA GLN A 131 7.04 4.72 2.51
C GLN A 131 7.40 4.15 3.88
N PHE A 132 8.62 4.42 4.36
CA PHE A 132 9.07 3.93 5.67
C PHE A 132 8.37 4.64 6.83
N GLU A 133 8.10 5.94 6.71
CA GLU A 133 7.31 6.68 7.69
C GLU A 133 5.86 6.20 7.76
N GLU A 134 5.26 5.91 6.61
CA GLU A 134 3.92 5.32 6.50
C GLU A 134 3.87 3.93 7.16
N LEU A 135 4.81 3.04 6.81
CA LEU A 135 4.94 1.73 7.46
C LEU A 135 5.17 1.83 8.97
N ARG A 136 5.94 2.81 9.45
CA ARG A 136 6.11 3.05 10.89
C ARG A 136 4.82 3.51 11.56
N LYS A 137 4.02 4.32 10.87
CA LYS A 137 2.70 4.75 11.36
C LYS A 137 1.75 3.55 11.44
N ASP A 138 1.68 2.74 10.40
CA ASP A 138 0.84 1.54 10.37
C ASP A 138 1.25 0.55 11.45
N ASN A 139 2.54 0.30 11.62
CA ASN A 139 3.03 -0.55 12.71
C ASN A 139 2.66 -0.02 14.10
N ARG A 140 2.64 1.30 14.31
CA ARG A 140 2.16 1.89 15.57
C ARG A 140 0.67 1.67 15.76
N ASN A 141 -0.13 1.86 14.72
CA ASN A 141 -1.57 1.63 14.75
C ASN A 141 -1.88 0.15 15.04
N LEU A 142 -1.20 -0.78 14.36
CA LEU A 142 -1.34 -2.22 14.61
C LEU A 142 -1.01 -2.57 16.06
N LYS A 143 0.08 -2.03 16.62
CA LYS A 143 0.43 -2.24 18.03
C LYS A 143 -0.69 -1.78 18.96
N GLN A 144 -1.24 -0.60 18.72
CA GLN A 144 -2.38 -0.09 19.51
C GLN A 144 -3.61 -1.00 19.39
N SER A 145 -3.94 -1.47 18.18
CA SER A 145 -5.04 -2.41 17.99
C SER A 145 -4.79 -3.75 18.69
N ILE A 146 -3.56 -4.25 18.69
CA ILE A 146 -3.17 -5.46 19.43
C ILE A 146 -3.34 -5.25 20.93
N ASP A 147 -2.85 -4.13 21.47
CA ASP A 147 -2.98 -3.80 22.90
C ASP A 147 -4.45 -3.66 23.30
N GLU A 148 -5.27 -3.05 22.44
CA GLU A 148 -6.71 -2.92 22.64
C GLU A 148 -7.40 -4.30 22.68
N VAL A 149 -7.11 -5.17 21.70
CA VAL A 149 -7.64 -6.54 21.68
C VAL A 149 -7.15 -7.33 22.91
N ALA A 150 -5.88 -7.22 23.28
CA ALA A 150 -5.32 -7.88 24.45
C ALA A 150 -6.03 -7.44 25.74
N SER A 151 -6.31 -6.14 25.89
CA SER A 151 -7.05 -5.63 27.05
C SER A 151 -8.50 -6.15 27.07
N LYS A 152 -9.17 -6.26 25.91
CA LYS A 152 -10.52 -6.83 25.81
C LYS A 152 -10.52 -8.32 26.17
N VAL A 153 -9.50 -9.07 25.73
CA VAL A 153 -9.34 -10.50 26.08
C VAL A 153 -9.09 -10.67 27.58
N GLN A 154 -8.20 -9.86 28.18
CA GLN A 154 -7.96 -9.91 29.63
C GLN A 154 -9.21 -9.55 30.45
N ASN A 155 -9.97 -8.54 30.01
CA ASN A 155 -11.20 -8.11 30.69
C ASN A 155 -12.40 -9.05 30.47
N SER A 156 -12.34 -9.94 29.48
CA SER A 156 -13.40 -10.92 29.21
C SER A 156 -13.44 -12.10 30.20
N GLY A 157 -12.58 -12.09 31.23
CA GLY A 157 -12.69 -13.03 32.36
C GLY A 157 -12.31 -14.47 32.05
N PHE A 158 -11.79 -14.75 30.86
CA PHE A 158 -11.17 -16.03 30.53
C PHE A 158 -9.85 -16.16 31.29
N SER A 159 -9.89 -16.71 32.49
CA SER A 159 -8.68 -17.11 33.19
C SER A 159 -8.10 -18.36 32.53
N GLU A 160 -6.78 -18.49 32.51
CA GLU A 160 -6.07 -19.69 32.04
C GLU A 160 -6.63 -20.98 32.70
N LYS A 161 -7.04 -20.88 33.98
CA LYS A 161 -7.70 -21.95 34.73
C LYS A 161 -9.08 -22.34 34.19
N LEU A 162 -9.82 -21.39 33.62
CA LEU A 162 -11.14 -21.65 33.02
C LEU A 162 -10.98 -22.36 31.68
N ILE A 163 -9.93 -22.03 30.92
CA ILE A 163 -9.55 -22.72 29.69
C ILE A 163 -9.18 -24.17 30.02
N ASP A 164 -8.33 -24.38 31.03
CA ASP A 164 -7.96 -25.73 31.48
C ASP A 164 -9.17 -26.54 31.96
N GLU A 165 -10.11 -25.90 32.67
CA GLU A 165 -11.35 -26.54 33.13
C GLU A 165 -12.26 -26.93 31.97
N ILE A 166 -12.44 -26.05 30.98
CA ILE A 166 -13.23 -26.33 29.78
C ILE A 166 -12.56 -27.42 28.94
N VAL A 167 -11.24 -27.36 28.75
CA VAL A 167 -10.48 -28.40 28.03
C VAL A 167 -10.65 -29.74 28.72
N ASN A 168 -10.51 -29.82 30.04
CA ASN A 168 -10.73 -31.07 30.77
C ASN A 168 -12.17 -31.57 30.63
N LYS A 169 -13.18 -30.69 30.75
CA LYS A 169 -14.59 -31.07 30.56
C LYS A 169 -14.89 -31.55 29.13
N VAL A 170 -14.29 -30.93 28.12
CA VAL A 170 -14.45 -31.33 26.71
C VAL A 170 -13.72 -32.66 26.45
N VAL A 171 -12.54 -32.86 27.02
CA VAL A 171 -11.79 -34.12 26.94
C VAL A 171 -12.54 -35.26 27.64
N GLU A 172 -13.15 -34.99 28.80
CA GLU A 172 -14.01 -35.95 29.50
C GLU A 172 -15.29 -36.25 28.73
N ALA A 173 -15.96 -35.23 28.18
CA ALA A 173 -17.14 -35.43 27.32
C ALA A 173 -16.82 -36.20 26.03
N ALA A 174 -15.64 -35.96 25.43
CA ALA A 174 -15.14 -36.69 24.27
C ALA A 174 -14.78 -38.15 24.60
N ARG A 175 -14.25 -38.42 25.80
CA ARG A 175 -14.03 -39.80 26.31
C ARG A 175 -15.33 -40.56 26.49
N LEU A 176 -16.39 -39.89 26.94
CA LEU A 176 -17.73 -40.47 27.13
C LEU A 176 -18.49 -40.69 25.81
N THR A 177 -18.14 -39.94 24.75
CA THR A 177 -18.80 -40.01 23.43
C THR A 177 -18.00 -40.78 22.38
N GLY A 178 -16.85 -41.37 22.74
CA GLY A 178 -16.07 -42.26 21.88
C GLY A 178 -15.35 -41.60 20.69
N SER A 179 -15.42 -40.28 20.53
CA SER A 179 -14.66 -39.55 19.50
C SER A 179 -13.39 -38.94 20.11
N SER A 180 -12.25 -39.60 19.91
CA SER A 180 -10.93 -39.08 20.31
C SER A 180 -10.31 -38.25 19.17
N PRO A 181 -10.06 -36.93 19.33
CA PRO A 181 -9.22 -36.17 18.42
C PRO A 181 -7.80 -36.19 18.95
N ARG A 182 -7.11 -37.33 18.83
CA ARG A 182 -5.65 -37.38 18.97
C ARG A 182 -5.08 -37.38 17.56
N SER A 183 -4.64 -36.23 17.07
CA SER A 183 -3.70 -36.17 15.96
C SER A 183 -2.43 -36.91 16.40
N LYS A 184 -2.37 -38.20 16.09
CA LYS A 184 -1.17 -39.00 16.24
C LYS A 184 -0.16 -38.46 15.23
N GLU A 185 0.76 -37.62 15.68
CA GLU A 185 2.07 -37.53 15.05
C GLU A 185 2.64 -38.95 15.09
N LYS A 186 2.65 -39.63 13.93
CA LYS A 186 3.24 -40.97 13.82
C LYS A 186 4.72 -40.82 14.12
N SER A 187 5.21 -41.59 15.08
CA SER A 187 6.64 -41.59 15.37
C SER A 187 7.43 -42.07 14.15
N ILE A 188 8.69 -41.65 14.02
CA ILE A 188 9.55 -42.06 12.90
C ILE A 188 9.65 -43.59 12.83
N ASP A 189 9.67 -44.27 13.98
CA ASP A 189 9.69 -45.74 14.07
C ASP A 189 8.37 -46.38 13.58
N GLU A 190 7.22 -45.76 13.84
CA GLU A 190 5.93 -46.22 13.31
C GLU A 190 5.85 -46.07 11.78
N LEU A 191 6.43 -45.02 11.20
CA LEU A 191 6.46 -44.81 9.75
C LEU A 191 7.35 -45.83 9.02
N LYS A 192 8.43 -46.33 9.68
CA LYS A 192 9.24 -47.42 9.14
C LYS A 192 8.56 -48.78 9.24
N GLN A 193 7.82 -49.03 10.32
CA GLN A 193 7.07 -50.28 10.52
C GLN A 193 5.79 -50.34 9.68
N ASN A 194 5.18 -49.19 9.40
CA ASN A 194 4.01 -49.09 8.55
C ASN A 194 4.19 -47.98 7.50
N PRO A 195 4.91 -48.28 6.41
CA PRO A 195 5.17 -47.35 5.34
C PRO A 195 3.88 -46.79 4.72
N LEU A 196 3.95 -45.53 4.30
CA LEU A 196 2.84 -44.79 3.73
C LEU A 196 2.68 -45.14 2.25
N ASP A 197 1.44 -45.33 1.79
CA ASP A 197 1.18 -45.55 0.37
C ASP A 197 1.31 -44.23 -0.39
N LEU A 198 2.29 -44.12 -1.29
CA LEU A 198 2.57 -42.88 -2.01
C LEU A 198 1.39 -42.43 -2.90
N ASN A 199 0.56 -43.36 -3.35
CA ASN A 199 -0.60 -43.06 -4.19
C ASN A 199 -1.84 -42.65 -3.38
N LEU A 200 -1.91 -42.97 -2.09
CA LEU A 200 -3.07 -42.69 -1.22
C LEU A 200 -2.79 -41.67 -0.11
N ALA A 201 -1.52 -41.41 0.18
CA ALA A 201 -1.08 -40.48 1.21
C ALA A 201 -1.73 -39.10 1.08
N SER A 202 -2.24 -38.57 2.20
CA SER A 202 -2.67 -37.19 2.30
C SER A 202 -1.50 -36.23 2.47
N GLU A 203 -1.70 -34.94 2.18
CA GLU A 203 -0.65 -33.92 2.33
C GLU A 203 -0.07 -33.88 3.75
N ASN A 204 -0.93 -34.00 4.76
CA ASN A 204 -0.52 -34.01 6.17
C ASN A 204 0.32 -35.25 6.52
N GLU A 205 0.00 -36.42 5.96
CA GLU A 205 0.79 -37.62 6.20
C GLU A 205 2.14 -37.58 5.48
N LEU A 206 2.20 -37.02 4.27
CA LEU A 206 3.46 -36.80 3.55
C LEU A 206 4.40 -35.88 4.34
N ARG A 207 3.86 -34.83 4.97
CA ARG A 207 4.65 -33.88 5.79
C ARG A 207 5.26 -34.51 7.04
N ASN A 208 4.78 -35.67 7.48
CA ASN A 208 5.35 -36.40 8.62
C ASN A 208 6.60 -37.21 8.23
N VAL A 209 6.90 -37.33 6.93
CA VAL A 209 8.08 -38.04 6.46
C VAL A 209 9.31 -37.13 6.53
N PRO A 210 10.43 -37.58 7.12
CA PRO A 210 11.66 -36.78 7.21
C PRO A 210 12.12 -36.24 5.86
N GLY A 211 12.38 -34.93 5.79
CA GLY A 211 12.81 -34.25 4.56
C GLY A 211 11.68 -33.85 3.62
N ILE A 212 10.41 -34.12 3.94
CA ILE A 212 9.25 -33.67 3.16
C ILE A 212 8.57 -32.50 3.88
N GLY A 213 8.85 -31.29 3.39
CA GLY A 213 8.13 -30.09 3.81
C GLY A 213 6.82 -29.85 3.02
N PRO A 214 6.05 -28.82 3.38
CA PRO A 214 4.77 -28.49 2.72
C PRO A 214 4.88 -28.39 1.20
N ALA A 215 5.97 -27.76 0.71
CA ALA A 215 6.20 -27.60 -0.73
C ALA A 215 6.42 -28.92 -1.47
N ILE A 216 7.11 -29.90 -0.86
CA ILE A 216 7.37 -31.20 -1.48
C ILE A 216 6.09 -32.06 -1.42
N ALA A 217 5.39 -32.06 -0.28
CA ALA A 217 4.13 -32.79 -0.11
C ALA A 217 3.09 -32.37 -1.16
N LEU A 218 2.90 -31.07 -1.36
CA LEU A 218 1.97 -30.54 -2.35
C LEU A 218 2.34 -30.95 -3.78
N ARG A 219 3.64 -30.89 -4.12
CA ARG A 219 4.13 -31.31 -5.45
C ARG A 219 3.99 -32.81 -5.71
N ILE A 220 4.09 -33.66 -4.68
CA ILE A 220 3.83 -35.11 -4.80
C ILE A 220 2.38 -35.34 -5.22
N ILE A 221 1.44 -34.62 -4.62
CA ILE A 221 0.01 -34.72 -4.95
C ILE A 221 -0.26 -34.18 -6.37
N GLU A 222 0.33 -33.04 -6.73
CA GLU A 222 0.23 -32.49 -8.08
C GLU A 222 0.76 -33.46 -9.13
N ARG A 223 1.95 -34.05 -8.89
CA ARG A 223 2.55 -35.05 -9.78
C ARG A 223 1.64 -36.26 -9.96
N ARG A 224 1.02 -36.76 -8.88
CA ARG A 224 0.04 -37.86 -8.94
C ARG A 224 -1.17 -37.50 -9.82
N ASN A 225 -1.68 -36.28 -9.68
CA ASN A 225 -2.85 -35.83 -10.40
C ASN A 225 -2.57 -35.55 -11.89
N MET A 226 -1.38 -35.05 -12.22
CA MET A 226 -1.04 -34.67 -13.60
C MET A 226 -0.54 -35.83 -14.46
N LYS A 227 0.33 -36.68 -13.91
CA LYS A 227 1.01 -37.75 -14.67
C LYS A 227 0.55 -39.16 -14.27
N GLY A 228 -0.41 -39.26 -13.34
CA GLY A 228 -0.95 -40.53 -12.87
C GLY A 228 -0.23 -41.09 -11.64
N LYS A 229 -0.68 -42.28 -11.21
CA LYS A 229 -0.16 -43.00 -10.04
C LYS A 229 1.36 -43.27 -10.18
N PHE A 230 2.08 -43.18 -9.07
CA PHE A 230 3.47 -43.61 -8.98
C PHE A 230 3.56 -45.13 -9.10
N THR A 231 4.51 -45.63 -9.89
CA THR A 231 4.83 -47.06 -10.00
C THR A 231 6.10 -47.44 -9.25
N SER A 232 6.97 -46.46 -8.98
CA SER A 232 8.15 -46.63 -8.12
C SER A 232 8.44 -45.38 -7.28
N VAL A 233 9.17 -45.53 -6.16
CA VAL A 233 9.57 -44.40 -5.31
C VAL A 233 10.57 -43.50 -6.03
N GLU A 234 11.32 -44.04 -6.99
CA GLU A 234 12.30 -43.32 -7.81
C GLU A 234 11.65 -42.25 -8.69
N GLU A 235 10.38 -42.40 -9.06
CA GLU A 235 9.63 -41.39 -9.80
C GLU A 235 9.45 -40.08 -9.02
N LEU A 236 9.68 -40.07 -7.71
CA LEU A 236 9.75 -38.83 -6.94
C LEU A 236 10.84 -37.90 -7.47
N SER A 237 11.89 -38.43 -8.12
CA SER A 237 12.95 -37.61 -8.73
C SER A 237 12.51 -36.81 -9.97
N GLU A 238 11.30 -37.06 -10.48
CA GLU A 238 10.69 -36.21 -11.51
C GLU A 238 10.09 -34.92 -10.95
N ILE A 239 9.91 -34.86 -9.63
CA ILE A 239 9.36 -33.70 -8.95
C ILE A 239 10.45 -32.63 -8.86
N GLU A 240 10.10 -31.40 -9.24
CA GLU A 240 11.01 -30.28 -9.14
C GLU A 240 11.55 -30.14 -7.69
N LYS A 241 12.88 -30.00 -7.54
CA LYS A 241 13.63 -29.97 -6.26
C LYS A 241 13.76 -31.30 -5.51
N VAL A 242 13.24 -32.40 -6.05
CA VAL A 242 13.54 -33.75 -5.55
C VAL A 242 14.60 -34.37 -6.45
N THR A 243 15.79 -34.62 -5.91
CA THR A 243 16.88 -35.30 -6.63
C THR A 243 17.05 -36.72 -6.10
N LYS A 244 17.64 -37.62 -6.90
CA LYS A 244 17.96 -38.99 -6.44
C LYS A 244 18.78 -38.99 -5.14
N ASN A 245 19.77 -38.09 -5.03
CA ASN A 245 20.55 -37.90 -3.81
C ASN A 245 19.69 -37.53 -2.59
N LEU A 246 18.61 -36.75 -2.78
CA LEU A 246 17.70 -36.37 -1.69
C LEU A 246 16.86 -37.57 -1.21
N ILE A 247 16.39 -38.39 -2.16
CA ILE A 247 15.66 -39.63 -1.87
C ILE A 247 16.54 -40.59 -1.05
N ASP A 248 17.80 -40.76 -1.47
CA ASP A 248 18.76 -41.63 -0.80
C ASP A 248 19.14 -41.09 0.58
N LYS A 249 19.46 -39.80 0.68
CA LYS A 249 19.84 -39.14 1.94
C LYS A 249 18.76 -39.24 3.01
N ASN A 250 17.49 -39.10 2.62
CA ASN A 250 16.35 -39.16 3.54
C ASN A 250 15.73 -40.57 3.63
N GLN A 251 16.33 -41.58 2.99
CA GLN A 251 15.88 -42.98 3.03
C GLN A 251 14.40 -43.17 2.70
N TRP A 252 13.85 -42.40 1.73
CA TRP A 252 12.41 -42.41 1.44
C TRP A 252 11.85 -43.77 1.02
N ARG A 253 12.69 -44.70 0.57
CA ARG A 253 12.31 -46.09 0.27
C ARG A 253 11.87 -46.89 1.50
N GLU A 254 12.23 -46.45 2.71
CA GLU A 254 11.78 -47.09 3.96
C GLU A 254 10.43 -46.54 4.45
N TYR A 255 10.03 -45.36 3.98
CA TYR A 255 8.81 -44.68 4.43
C TYR A 255 7.65 -44.79 3.44
N PHE A 256 7.93 -45.17 2.20
CA PHE A 256 6.93 -45.27 1.14
C PHE A 256 6.80 -46.68 0.59
N VAL A 257 5.56 -47.05 0.31
CA VAL A 257 5.20 -48.23 -0.47
C VAL A 257 4.26 -47.82 -1.60
N ILE A 258 4.18 -48.64 -2.63
CA ILE A 258 3.23 -48.50 -3.72
C ILE A 258 2.38 -49.75 -3.69
N ARG A 259 1.12 -49.60 -3.29
CA ARG A 259 0.16 -50.72 -3.32
C ARG A 259 -0.65 -50.59 -4.59
N ASP A 260 -0.69 -51.68 -5.36
CA ASP A 260 -1.58 -51.74 -6.50
C ASP A 260 -3.02 -51.74 -5.99
N SER A 261 -3.74 -50.66 -6.27
CA SER A 261 -5.20 -50.64 -6.16
C SER A 261 -5.78 -51.37 -7.37
N SER A 262 -5.64 -52.69 -7.35
CA SER A 262 -6.44 -53.62 -8.15
C SER A 262 -7.22 -54.51 -7.20
N THR A 263 -8.29 -53.95 -6.61
CA THR A 263 -9.48 -54.70 -6.20
C THR A 263 -10.67 -53.77 -6.14
#